data_AF-A0A8T0DLH8-F1
#
_entry.id   AF-A0A8T0DLH8-F1
#
_cell.length_a   1.000
_cell.length_b   1.000
_cell.length_c   1.000
_cell.angle_alpha   90.00
_cell.angle_beta   90.00
_cell.angle_gamma   90.00
#
_symmetry.space_group_name_H-M   'P 1'
#
loop_
_entity.id
_entity.type
_entity.pdbx_description
1 polymer ?
#
loop_
_entity_poly.entity_id
_entity_poly.type
_entity_poly.pdbx_seq_one_letter_code
_entity_poly.pdbx_strand_id
1 'polypeptide(L)'
;MPRRFVLAKIIHCLHPIYGSDVQRNCFHSIFRLSKVSTAVNFFRRSSSETPKPSVIEKVDAKVVPKIKSTLFYDNSVKSVKYITPLRALREYILTPKDLESLPRYFSRSPYSGETQTQVFLRSDVEQLAYERHGGREAFELRRKIIRDMERRARTDIFNLKKALKYFKSTLETNKSDPSRKVERQQSLFRSGPGRVVLFAVAVQKRLECGSKIRRVVVHWF
;
A
#
# COMPACT_ATOMS: atom_id res chain seq x y z
N MET A 1 -51.74 36.61 -17.25
CA MET A 1 -51.68 37.30 -15.94
C MET A 1 -52.48 36.50 -14.91
N PRO A 2 -52.03 36.36 -13.65
CA PRO A 2 -52.27 35.12 -12.91
C PRO A 2 -53.29 35.22 -11.77
N ARG A 3 -53.94 34.09 -11.45
CA ARG A 3 -54.66 33.87 -10.18
C ARG A 3 -53.75 33.12 -9.20
N ARG A 4 -53.63 33.63 -7.98
CA ARG A 4 -53.12 32.87 -6.82
C ARG A 4 -54.23 31.96 -6.29
N PHE A 5 -53.89 30.79 -5.75
CA PHE A 5 -54.22 30.41 -4.35
C PHE A 5 -53.65 29.02 -4.00
N VAL A 6 -52.60 29.05 -3.15
CA VAL A 6 -52.27 28.10 -2.07
C VAL A 6 -52.47 26.59 -2.29
N LEU A 7 -51.36 25.87 -2.40
CA LEU A 7 -51.13 24.65 -1.62
C LEU A 7 -49.72 24.72 -1.03
N ALA A 8 -49.64 24.82 0.29
CA ALA A 8 -48.39 24.91 1.04
C ALA A 8 -47.96 23.54 1.58
N LYS A 9 -46.65 23.40 1.85
CA LYS A 9 -46.02 22.29 2.59
C LYS A 9 -46.21 20.89 1.99
N ILE A 10 -45.21 20.45 1.22
CA ILE A 10 -44.52 19.15 1.33
C ILE A 10 -43.21 19.29 0.51
N ILE A 11 -42.12 18.65 0.95
CA ILE A 11 -40.73 18.76 0.38
C ILE A 11 -39.99 20.08 0.72
N HIS A 12 -39.84 20.36 2.02
CA HIS A 12 -38.62 21.00 2.55
C HIS A 12 -38.13 20.17 3.74
N CYS A 13 -37.34 19.11 3.47
CA CYS A 13 -36.54 18.36 4.47
C CYS A 13 -35.63 17.33 3.77
N LEU A 14 -34.80 17.77 2.83
CA LEU A 14 -33.68 16.98 2.31
C LEU A 14 -32.42 17.85 2.28
N HIS A 15 -31.83 18.03 3.48
CA HIS A 15 -30.44 18.48 3.61
C HIS A 15 -29.64 17.49 4.45
N PRO A 16 -28.32 17.38 4.20
CA PRO A 16 -27.60 16.13 4.40
C PRO A 16 -26.97 16.03 5.79
N ILE A 17 -27.09 14.87 6.43
CA ILE A 17 -26.35 14.55 7.67
C ILE A 17 -25.72 13.16 7.56
N TYR A 18 -24.56 13.09 6.91
CA TYR A 18 -23.39 12.37 7.42
C TYR A 18 -22.14 12.92 6.70
N GLY A 19 -21.29 13.62 7.45
CA GLY A 19 -20.15 14.37 6.91
C GLY A 19 -19.08 13.48 6.25
N SER A 20 -18.58 13.93 5.11
CA SER A 20 -17.67 13.21 4.21
C SER A 20 -16.18 13.37 4.56
N ASP A 21 -15.85 13.51 5.84
CA ASP A 21 -14.52 13.93 6.31
C ASP A 21 -13.67 12.83 6.97
N VAL A 22 -14.25 11.69 7.35
CA VAL A 22 -13.51 10.62 8.05
C VAL A 22 -12.59 9.80 7.11
N GLN A 23 -12.78 9.85 5.79
CA GLN A 23 -11.95 9.07 4.83
C GLN A 23 -10.70 9.79 4.30
N ARG A 24 -10.59 11.12 4.39
CA ARG A 24 -9.45 11.84 3.80
C ARG A 24 -8.13 11.62 4.55
N ASN A 25 -8.18 11.35 5.86
CA ASN A 25 -6.98 11.27 6.70
C ASN A 25 -6.18 9.96 6.56
N CYS A 26 -6.66 8.97 5.81
CA CYS A 26 -5.91 7.74 5.51
C CYS A 26 -5.09 7.81 4.20
N PHE A 27 -5.28 8.84 3.36
CA PHE A 27 -4.60 8.92 2.06
C PHE A 27 -3.23 9.63 2.10
N HIS A 28 -2.99 10.49 3.10
CA HIS A 28 -1.82 11.39 3.09
C HIS A 28 -0.49 10.78 3.57
N SER A 29 -0.47 9.61 4.23
CA SER A 29 0.77 9.03 4.77
C SER A 29 1.61 8.23 3.76
N ILE A 30 1.08 7.96 2.56
CA ILE A 30 1.74 7.09 1.56
C ILE A 30 2.72 7.87 0.64
N PHE A 31 2.63 9.20 0.58
CA PHE A 31 3.34 10.03 -0.40
C PHE A 31 4.57 10.79 0.12
N ARG A 32 5.23 10.29 1.18
CA ARG A 32 6.51 10.88 1.68
C ARG A 32 7.67 9.87 1.71
N LEU A 33 7.91 9.17 0.60
CA LEU A 33 9.19 8.49 0.37
C LEU A 33 10.24 9.46 -0.17
N SER A 34 10.94 10.12 0.74
CA SER A 34 12.23 10.75 0.46
C SER A 34 13.29 10.16 1.39
N LYS A 35 14.20 9.35 0.82
CA LYS A 35 15.53 8.98 1.34
C LYS A 35 15.66 8.76 2.86
N VAL A 36 15.55 7.50 3.30
CA VAL A 36 16.33 7.02 4.46
C VAL A 36 17.07 5.76 4.03
N SER A 37 18.39 5.89 3.92
CA SER A 37 19.31 4.76 3.88
C SER A 37 19.73 4.47 5.32
N THR A 38 19.40 3.30 5.84
CA THR A 38 19.95 2.78 7.09
C THR A 38 20.22 1.30 6.94
N ALA A 39 21.50 0.93 6.93
CA ALA A 39 21.92 -0.46 7.01
C ALA A 39 21.55 -1.04 8.37
N VAL A 40 21.12 -2.31 8.39
CA VAL A 40 21.02 -3.10 9.62
C VAL A 40 21.71 -4.44 9.36
N ASN A 41 23.01 -4.47 9.65
CA ASN A 41 23.79 -5.71 9.74
C ASN A 41 23.88 -6.10 11.21
N PHE A 42 23.07 -7.04 11.71
CA PHE A 42 23.45 -7.85 12.88
C PHE A 42 22.58 -9.10 13.07
N PHE A 43 23.13 -10.28 12.80
CA PHE A 43 23.42 -11.29 13.84
C PHE A 43 24.10 -12.50 13.17
N ARG A 44 25.44 -12.53 13.23
CA ARG A 44 26.27 -13.63 12.74
C ARG A 44 26.94 -14.27 13.95
N ARG A 45 26.62 -15.53 14.26
CA ARG A 45 27.37 -16.34 15.25
C ARG A 45 27.85 -17.64 14.60
N SER A 46 28.97 -18.15 15.08
CA SER A 46 29.95 -18.96 14.36
C SER A 46 30.02 -20.44 14.78
N SER A 47 30.88 -21.20 14.08
CA SER A 47 31.23 -22.63 14.21
C SER A 47 30.46 -23.54 13.23
N SER A 48 31.06 -24.45 12.46
CA SER A 48 32.48 -24.80 12.21
C SER A 48 32.58 -25.54 10.85
N GLU A 49 33.73 -25.55 10.16
CA GLU A 49 33.95 -26.24 8.86
C GLU A 49 34.58 -27.65 9.07
N THR A 50 34.72 -28.58 8.12
CA THR A 50 34.93 -28.58 6.63
C THR A 50 34.23 -29.83 6.01
N PRO A 51 34.46 -30.33 4.75
CA PRO A 51 35.13 -29.80 3.53
C PRO A 51 34.25 -29.91 2.24
N LYS A 52 34.86 -29.75 1.05
CA LYS A 52 34.25 -29.77 -0.31
C LYS A 52 34.29 -31.20 -0.97
N PRO A 53 33.96 -31.40 -2.27
CA PRO A 53 32.61 -31.48 -2.85
C PRO A 53 32.39 -32.72 -3.75
N SER A 54 31.16 -33.23 -3.92
CA SER A 54 30.75 -33.98 -5.15
C SER A 54 29.29 -34.46 -5.14
N VAL A 55 28.80 -34.82 -6.34
CA VAL A 55 27.55 -35.53 -6.67
C VAL A 55 26.25 -34.72 -6.54
N ILE A 56 25.67 -34.39 -7.69
CA ILE A 56 24.30 -33.89 -7.82
C ILE A 56 23.38 -35.11 -7.96
N GLU A 57 22.92 -35.65 -6.83
CA GLU A 57 21.73 -36.51 -6.84
C GLU A 57 20.47 -35.64 -6.77
N LYS A 58 19.52 -35.91 -7.66
CA LYS A 58 18.23 -35.22 -7.69
C LYS A 58 17.37 -35.78 -6.55
N VAL A 59 17.43 -35.12 -5.40
CA VAL A 59 16.52 -35.40 -4.28
C VAL A 59 15.11 -34.99 -4.71
N ASP A 60 14.25 -35.97 -4.97
CA ASP A 60 12.83 -35.76 -5.23
C ASP A 60 12.11 -35.30 -3.96
N ALA A 61 12.21 -34.00 -3.69
CA ALA A 61 11.63 -33.36 -2.52
C ALA A 61 10.09 -33.42 -2.59
N LYS A 62 9.51 -34.41 -1.89
CA LYS A 62 8.06 -34.54 -1.67
C LYS A 62 7.56 -33.31 -0.90
N VAL A 63 7.09 -32.29 -1.62
CA VAL A 63 6.53 -31.05 -1.04
C VAL A 63 5.24 -31.38 -0.30
N VAL A 64 5.34 -31.62 1.01
CA VAL A 64 4.16 -31.70 1.88
C VAL A 64 3.56 -30.29 1.99
N PRO A 65 2.30 -30.07 1.58
CA PRO A 65 1.68 -28.76 1.67
C PRO A 65 1.55 -28.37 3.14
N LYS A 66 2.09 -27.21 3.52
CA LYS A 66 1.99 -26.68 4.89
C LYS A 66 0.52 -26.41 5.21
N ILE A 67 -0.12 -27.33 5.92
CA ILE A 67 -1.51 -27.21 6.38
C ILE A 67 -1.61 -25.96 7.24
N LYS A 68 -2.34 -24.96 6.75
CA LYS A 68 -2.67 -23.77 7.52
C LYS A 68 -3.84 -24.14 8.42
N SER A 69 -3.55 -24.49 9.68
CA SER A 69 -4.57 -24.65 10.70
C SER A 69 -5.47 -23.41 10.72
N THR A 70 -6.77 -23.60 10.47
CA THR A 70 -7.75 -22.52 10.60
C THR A 70 -7.87 -22.16 12.07
N LEU A 71 -7.20 -21.09 12.50
CA LEU A 71 -7.30 -20.57 13.86
C LEU A 71 -8.75 -20.14 14.11
N PHE A 72 -9.51 -21.01 14.76
CA PHE A 72 -10.86 -20.72 15.22
C PHE A 72 -10.76 -19.88 16.49
N TYR A 73 -10.93 -18.57 16.33
CA TYR A 73 -11.01 -17.66 17.47
C TYR A 73 -12.40 -17.77 18.10
N ASP A 74 -12.44 -18.25 19.34
CA ASP A 74 -13.68 -18.29 20.09
C ASP A 74 -14.24 -16.88 20.30
N ASN A 75 -15.55 -16.73 20.11
CA ASN A 75 -16.25 -15.47 20.28
C ASN A 75 -16.26 -15.00 21.74
N SER A 76 -15.87 -15.86 22.69
CA SER A 76 -15.61 -15.55 24.09
C SER A 76 -14.70 -14.30 24.29
N VAL A 77 -13.77 -13.99 23.37
CA VAL A 77 -12.95 -12.75 23.43
C VAL A 77 -13.79 -11.45 23.35
N LYS A 78 -15.08 -11.54 22.96
CA LYS A 78 -16.04 -10.42 23.00
C LYS A 78 -16.68 -10.21 24.38
N SER A 79 -16.57 -11.17 25.30
CA SER A 79 -17.21 -11.16 26.64
C SER A 79 -16.63 -10.14 27.61
N VAL A 80 -15.52 -9.47 27.26
CA VAL A 80 -14.93 -8.42 28.09
C VAL A 80 -15.96 -7.31 28.34
N LYS A 81 -16.31 -7.12 29.62
CA LYS A 81 -17.34 -6.18 30.13
C LYS A 81 -17.16 -4.74 29.65
N TYR A 82 -15.92 -4.33 29.40
CA TYR A 82 -15.53 -2.97 29.03
C TYR A 82 -15.01 -2.88 27.60
N ILE A 83 -15.26 -1.75 26.94
CA ILE A 83 -14.86 -1.46 25.57
C ILE A 83 -14.17 -0.09 25.45
N THR A 84 -13.11 0.02 24.65
CA THR A 84 -12.41 1.28 24.40
C THR A 84 -13.18 2.18 23.42
N PRO A 85 -13.10 3.52 23.52
CA PRO A 85 -13.82 4.47 22.67
C PRO A 85 -13.67 4.17 21.16
N LEU A 86 -12.44 4.01 20.68
CA LEU A 86 -12.14 3.72 19.27
C LEU A 86 -12.78 2.41 18.78
N ARG A 87 -12.87 1.40 19.66
CA ARG A 87 -13.48 0.11 19.35
C ARG A 87 -15.01 0.22 19.38
N ALA A 88 -15.58 1.00 20.30
CA ALA A 88 -17.01 1.28 20.34
C ALA A 88 -17.50 1.96 19.05
N LEU A 89 -16.83 3.06 18.63
CA LEU A 89 -17.14 3.75 17.36
C LEU A 89 -17.13 2.80 16.15
N ARG A 90 -16.10 1.93 16.05
CA ARG A 90 -15.93 1.01 14.92
C ARG A 90 -16.86 -0.21 14.96
N GLU A 91 -17.07 -0.82 16.11
CA GLU A 91 -17.92 -2.03 16.22
C GLU A 91 -19.41 -1.70 16.18
N TYR A 92 -19.81 -0.52 16.67
CA TYR A 92 -21.19 -0.09 16.85
C TYR A 92 -21.64 1.06 15.94
N ILE A 93 -20.76 1.59 15.09
CA ILE A 93 -21.11 2.60 14.06
C ILE A 93 -21.66 3.89 14.71
N LEU A 94 -21.16 4.20 15.92
CA LEU A 94 -21.51 5.39 16.70
C LEU A 94 -20.63 6.59 16.32
N THR A 95 -21.09 7.81 16.63
CA THR A 95 -20.29 9.03 16.56
C THR A 95 -19.66 9.34 17.93
N PRO A 96 -18.56 10.12 18.01
CA PRO A 96 -17.94 10.47 19.29
C PRO A 96 -18.90 11.19 20.24
N LYS A 97 -19.82 12.01 19.71
CA LYS A 97 -20.87 12.69 20.49
C LYS A 97 -21.80 11.71 21.20
N ASP A 98 -22.11 10.58 20.55
CA ASP A 98 -22.96 9.54 21.14
C ASP A 98 -22.23 8.87 22.32
N LEU A 99 -20.88 8.73 22.27
CA LEU A 99 -20.10 8.18 23.40
C LEU A 99 -19.90 9.17 24.57
N GLU A 100 -20.09 10.47 24.35
CA GLU A 100 -19.90 11.48 25.40
C GLU A 100 -21.03 11.50 26.43
N SER A 101 -22.24 11.01 26.07
CA SER A 101 -23.37 10.86 26.99
C SER A 101 -23.26 9.65 27.93
N LEU A 102 -22.38 8.68 27.61
CA LEU A 102 -22.19 7.48 28.41
C LEU A 102 -21.27 7.70 29.63
N PRO A 103 -21.50 6.98 30.74
CA PRO A 103 -20.63 7.04 31.91
C PRO A 103 -19.20 6.59 31.56
N ARG A 104 -18.23 7.43 31.91
CA ARG A 104 -16.81 7.22 31.59
C ARG A 104 -16.14 6.44 32.72
N TYR A 105 -15.56 5.30 32.39
CA TYR A 105 -14.73 4.51 33.30
C TYR A 105 -13.26 4.58 32.85
N PHE A 106 -12.35 4.32 33.79
CA PHE A 106 -10.91 4.31 33.51
C PHE A 106 -10.31 2.96 33.88
N SER A 107 -9.53 2.40 32.95
CA SER A 107 -8.74 1.22 33.22
C SER A 107 -7.47 1.58 33.99
N ARG A 108 -7.10 0.74 34.95
CA ARG A 108 -5.82 0.85 35.66
C ARG A 108 -4.70 0.43 34.71
N SER A 109 -3.73 1.30 34.48
CA SER A 109 -2.45 0.90 33.87
C SER A 109 -1.65 0.05 34.87
N PRO A 110 -0.87 -0.94 34.42
CA PRO A 110 0.05 -1.68 35.30
C PRO A 110 1.21 -0.79 35.78
N TYR A 111 1.52 0.28 35.05
CA TYR A 111 2.54 1.27 35.41
C TYR A 111 1.88 2.53 36.00
N SER A 112 2.39 2.97 37.15
CA SER A 112 1.79 4.04 37.97
C SER A 112 1.83 5.43 37.34
N GLY A 113 2.70 5.66 36.34
CA GLY A 113 2.89 6.96 35.69
C GLY A 113 2.30 7.09 34.28
N GLU A 114 1.58 6.07 33.80
CA GLU A 114 0.99 6.07 32.45
C GLU A 114 -0.45 6.65 32.46
N THR A 115 -0.88 7.25 31.36
CA THR A 115 -2.25 7.79 31.23
C THR A 115 -3.28 6.66 31.28
N GLN A 116 -4.23 6.75 32.21
CA GLN A 116 -5.32 5.76 32.34
C GLN A 116 -6.17 5.71 31.07
N THR A 117 -6.42 4.50 30.57
CA THR A 117 -7.21 4.32 29.34
C THR A 117 -8.70 4.44 29.65
N GLN A 118 -9.38 5.41 29.03
CA GLN A 118 -10.84 5.53 29.08
C GLN A 118 -11.51 4.30 28.45
N VAL A 119 -12.54 3.78 29.12
CA VAL A 119 -13.37 2.66 28.68
C VAL A 119 -14.85 2.91 29.02
N PHE A 120 -15.74 2.24 28.30
CA PHE A 120 -17.20 2.28 28.49
C PHE A 120 -17.72 0.87 28.78
N LEU A 121 -18.92 0.77 29.36
CA LEU A 121 -19.58 -0.53 29.56
C LEU A 121 -20.15 -1.06 28.24
N ARG A 122 -19.97 -2.35 27.97
CA ARG A 122 -20.42 -2.94 26.69
C ARG A 122 -21.94 -2.94 26.54
N SER A 123 -22.67 -3.19 27.63
CA SER A 123 -24.14 -3.14 27.70
C SER A 123 -24.70 -1.79 27.24
N ASP A 124 -24.12 -0.72 27.76
CA ASP A 124 -24.65 0.65 27.60
C ASP A 124 -24.37 1.13 26.17
N VAL A 125 -23.20 0.79 25.63
CA VAL A 125 -22.85 0.99 24.21
C VAL A 125 -23.76 0.18 23.29
N GLU A 126 -24.13 -1.05 23.66
CA GLU A 126 -25.07 -1.88 22.89
C GLU A 126 -26.48 -1.29 22.87
N GLN A 127 -26.99 -0.87 24.03
CA GLN A 127 -28.31 -0.24 24.15
C GLN A 127 -28.37 1.07 23.36
N LEU A 128 -27.37 1.94 23.50
CA LEU A 128 -27.26 3.19 22.74
C LEU A 128 -27.17 2.95 21.22
N ALA A 129 -26.47 1.90 20.78
CA ALA A 129 -26.41 1.54 19.36
C ALA A 129 -27.77 1.09 18.83
N TYR A 130 -28.55 0.34 19.61
CA TYR A 130 -29.91 -0.04 19.23
C TYR A 130 -30.84 1.16 19.17
N GLU A 131 -30.79 2.07 20.15
CA GLU A 131 -31.55 3.33 20.13
C GLU A 131 -31.20 4.17 18.89
N ARG A 132 -29.90 4.38 18.62
CA ARG A 132 -29.40 5.21 17.52
C ARG A 132 -29.70 4.65 16.13
N HIS A 133 -29.83 3.33 16.00
CA HIS A 133 -30.05 2.66 14.71
C HIS A 133 -31.47 2.13 14.47
N GLY A 134 -32.38 2.28 15.45
CA GLY A 134 -33.77 1.85 15.33
C GLY A 134 -33.99 0.36 15.58
N GLY A 135 -33.27 -0.20 16.55
CA GLY A 135 -33.41 -1.58 17.01
C GLY A 135 -32.24 -2.51 16.64
N ARG A 136 -32.26 -3.71 17.23
CA ARG A 136 -31.19 -4.71 17.12
C ARG A 136 -30.99 -5.22 15.70
N GLU A 137 -32.07 -5.61 15.02
CA GLU A 137 -32.02 -6.17 13.66
C GLU A 137 -31.49 -5.14 12.65
N ALA A 138 -31.98 -3.90 12.74
CA ALA A 138 -31.52 -2.79 11.90
C ALA A 138 -30.01 -2.52 12.09
N PHE A 139 -29.51 -2.58 13.32
CA PHE A 139 -28.08 -2.49 13.60
C PHE A 139 -27.28 -3.67 13.03
N GLU A 140 -27.72 -4.91 13.25
CA GLU A 140 -27.02 -6.11 12.77
C GLU A 140 -26.92 -6.15 11.24
N LEU A 141 -27.97 -5.72 10.53
CA LEU A 141 -27.97 -5.56 9.06
C LEU A 141 -26.97 -4.50 8.58
N ARG A 142 -27.00 -3.28 9.16
CA ARG A 142 -26.04 -2.20 8.84
C ARG A 142 -24.59 -2.67 9.07
N ARG A 143 -24.35 -3.36 10.19
CA ARG A 143 -23.04 -3.90 10.57
C ARG A 143 -22.55 -4.99 9.60
N LYS A 144 -23.45 -5.82 9.06
CA LYS A 144 -23.13 -6.81 8.02
C LYS A 144 -22.71 -6.10 6.72
N ILE A 145 -23.49 -5.13 6.25
CA ILE A 145 -23.22 -4.36 5.04
C ILE A 145 -21.86 -3.67 5.09
N ILE A 146 -21.56 -2.93 6.17
CA ILE A 146 -20.28 -2.22 6.33
C ILE A 146 -19.10 -3.22 6.36
N ARG A 147 -19.22 -4.32 7.11
CA ARG A 147 -18.17 -5.35 7.18
C ARG A 147 -17.90 -5.99 5.81
N ASP A 148 -18.94 -6.18 5.01
CA ASP A 148 -18.83 -6.74 3.68
C ASP A 148 -18.24 -5.74 2.68
N MET A 149 -18.61 -4.45 2.76
CA MET A 149 -17.97 -3.36 2.01
C MET A 149 -16.48 -3.22 2.33
N GLU A 150 -16.10 -3.22 3.61
CA GLU A 150 -14.69 -3.20 4.00
C GLU A 150 -13.92 -4.42 3.49
N ARG A 151 -14.54 -5.61 3.49
CA ARG A 151 -13.90 -6.83 2.98
C ARG A 151 -13.61 -6.69 1.48
N ARG A 152 -14.56 -6.17 0.70
CA ARG A 152 -14.40 -5.87 -0.72
C ARG A 152 -13.30 -4.83 -0.95
N ALA A 153 -13.35 -3.69 -0.26
CA ALA A 153 -12.31 -2.66 -0.36
C ALA A 153 -10.90 -3.21 -0.03
N ARG A 154 -10.76 -4.09 0.96
CA ARG A 154 -9.50 -4.78 1.27
C ARG A 154 -9.04 -5.71 0.15
N THR A 155 -9.94 -6.48 -0.47
CA THR A 155 -9.60 -7.33 -1.63
C THR A 155 -9.24 -6.52 -2.86
N ASP A 156 -9.92 -5.40 -3.10
CA ASP A 156 -9.69 -4.55 -4.28
C ASP A 156 -8.35 -3.83 -4.20
N ILE A 157 -8.00 -3.29 -3.02
CA ILE A 157 -6.67 -2.74 -2.74
C ILE A 157 -5.58 -3.81 -2.90
N PHE A 158 -5.82 -5.05 -2.47
CA PHE A 158 -4.87 -6.15 -2.66
C PHE A 158 -4.69 -6.51 -4.14
N ASN A 159 -5.79 -6.61 -4.90
CA ASN A 159 -5.78 -6.89 -6.33
C ASN A 159 -5.06 -5.79 -7.12
N LEU A 160 -5.34 -4.53 -6.82
CA LEU A 160 -4.66 -3.37 -7.41
C LEU A 160 -3.15 -3.38 -7.11
N LYS A 161 -2.76 -3.60 -5.84
CA LYS A 161 -1.34 -3.72 -5.45
C LYS A 161 -0.65 -4.88 -6.18
N LYS A 162 -1.34 -6.01 -6.36
CA LYS A 162 -0.85 -7.17 -7.10
C LYS A 162 -0.64 -6.84 -8.59
N ALA A 163 -1.61 -6.20 -9.23
CA ALA A 163 -1.53 -5.75 -10.62
C ALA A 163 -0.37 -4.75 -10.84
N LEU A 164 -0.27 -3.71 -10.00
CA LEU A 164 0.83 -2.74 -10.06
C LEU A 164 2.20 -3.40 -9.85
N LYS A 165 2.30 -4.41 -8.98
CA LYS A 165 3.53 -5.20 -8.82
C LYS A 165 3.89 -5.99 -10.09
N TYR A 166 2.91 -6.61 -10.76
CA TYR A 166 3.14 -7.27 -12.04
C TYR A 166 3.60 -6.28 -13.12
N PHE A 167 2.88 -5.16 -13.32
CA PHE A 167 3.28 -4.15 -14.31
C PHE A 167 4.69 -3.60 -14.05
N LYS A 168 5.03 -3.32 -12.79
CA LYS A 168 6.39 -2.91 -12.41
C LYS A 168 7.42 -3.99 -12.77
N SER A 169 7.16 -5.25 -12.40
CA SER A 169 8.06 -6.38 -12.70
C SER A 169 8.26 -6.55 -14.21
N THR A 170 7.20 -6.48 -15.01
CA THR A 170 7.27 -6.59 -16.47
C THR A 170 8.04 -5.42 -17.09
N LEU A 171 7.90 -4.20 -16.58
CA LEU A 171 8.70 -3.06 -17.02
C LEU A 171 10.18 -3.17 -16.61
N GLU A 172 10.48 -3.84 -15.50
CA GLU A 172 11.86 -4.10 -15.06
C GLU A 172 12.52 -5.19 -15.93
N THR A 173 11.83 -6.29 -16.26
CA THR A 173 12.35 -7.29 -17.19
C THR A 173 12.58 -6.72 -18.60
N ASN A 174 11.60 -5.98 -19.14
CA ASN A 174 11.71 -5.28 -20.44
C ASN A 174 12.81 -4.19 -20.47
N LYS A 175 13.34 -3.75 -19.32
CA LYS A 175 14.50 -2.86 -19.24
C LYS A 175 15.83 -3.61 -19.20
N SER A 176 15.84 -4.84 -18.66
CA SER A 176 17.02 -5.70 -18.64
C SER A 176 17.29 -6.41 -19.98
N ASP A 177 16.25 -6.62 -20.80
CA ASP A 177 16.34 -7.32 -22.08
C ASP A 177 17.42 -6.74 -23.01
N PRO A 178 18.29 -7.59 -23.60
CA PRO A 178 19.43 -7.13 -24.39
C PRO A 178 18.99 -6.43 -25.69
N SER A 179 17.88 -6.85 -26.30
CA SER A 179 17.36 -6.25 -27.54
C SER A 179 17.11 -4.75 -27.42
N ARG A 180 16.47 -4.29 -26.33
CA ARG A 180 16.25 -2.86 -26.06
C ARG A 180 17.50 -2.10 -25.64
N LYS A 181 18.55 -2.78 -25.14
CA LYS A 181 19.87 -2.16 -24.93
C LYS A 181 20.55 -1.87 -26.27
N VAL A 182 20.46 -2.79 -27.24
CA VAL A 182 20.96 -2.59 -28.60
C VAL A 182 20.23 -1.42 -29.29
N GLU A 183 18.91 -1.35 -29.19
CA GLU A 183 18.11 -0.23 -29.73
C GLU A 183 18.47 1.13 -29.08
N ARG A 184 18.70 1.16 -27.76
CA ARG A 184 19.22 2.36 -27.08
C ARG A 184 20.64 2.73 -27.52
N GLN A 185 21.52 1.76 -27.73
CA GLN A 185 22.87 2.04 -28.22
C GLN A 185 22.81 2.63 -29.64
N GLN A 186 22.02 2.04 -30.54
CA GLN A 186 21.80 2.56 -31.90
C GLN A 186 21.21 3.98 -31.90
N SER A 187 20.24 4.29 -31.03
CA SER A 187 19.71 5.66 -30.92
C SER A 187 20.70 6.65 -30.29
N LEU A 188 21.58 6.22 -29.38
CA LEU A 188 22.66 7.05 -28.84
C LEU A 188 23.74 7.38 -29.89
N PHE A 189 24.10 6.42 -30.76
CA PHE A 189 24.99 6.69 -31.91
C PHE A 189 24.36 7.63 -32.94
N ARG A 190 23.01 7.65 -33.04
CA ARG A 190 22.26 8.54 -33.94
C ARG A 190 21.98 9.94 -33.33
N SER A 191 22.12 10.09 -32.02
CA SER A 191 21.87 11.34 -31.30
C SER A 191 23.13 12.21 -31.16
N GLY A 192 22.94 13.49 -30.81
CA GLY A 192 23.94 14.57 -30.85
C GLY A 192 25.37 14.18 -30.48
N PRO A 193 25.65 13.74 -29.23
CA PRO A 193 27.02 13.44 -28.79
C PRO A 193 27.65 12.26 -29.54
N GLY A 194 26.89 11.19 -29.83
CA GLY A 194 27.39 10.04 -30.60
C GLY A 194 27.77 10.41 -32.03
N ARG A 195 26.99 11.31 -32.65
CA ARG A 195 27.25 11.81 -34.01
C ARG A 195 28.52 12.65 -34.10
N VAL A 196 28.83 13.45 -33.08
CA VAL A 196 30.08 14.24 -33.01
C VAL A 196 31.30 13.32 -32.90
N VAL A 197 31.24 12.28 -32.05
CA VAL A 197 32.34 11.31 -31.90
C VAL A 197 32.57 10.53 -33.19
N LEU A 198 31.52 10.05 -33.85
CA LEU A 198 31.61 9.39 -35.16
C LEU A 198 32.25 10.29 -36.22
N PHE A 199 31.87 11.57 -36.26
CA PHE A 199 32.46 12.54 -37.20
C PHE A 199 33.94 12.81 -36.90
N ALA A 200 34.31 12.97 -35.63
CA ALA A 200 35.71 13.17 -35.21
C ALA A 200 36.60 11.99 -35.61
N VAL A 201 36.15 10.75 -35.37
CA VAL A 201 36.87 9.52 -35.78
C VAL A 201 37.02 9.45 -37.30
N ALA A 202 35.97 9.79 -38.06
CA ALA A 202 36.01 9.81 -39.52
C ALA A 202 37.00 10.85 -40.08
N VAL A 203 37.03 12.06 -39.49
CA VAL A 203 37.99 13.10 -39.84
C VAL A 203 39.41 12.67 -39.50
N GLN A 204 39.64 12.12 -38.30
CA GLN A 204 40.96 11.63 -37.89
C GLN A 204 41.48 10.53 -38.83
N LYS A 205 40.64 9.54 -39.18
CA LYS A 205 40.99 8.50 -40.17
C LYS A 205 41.28 9.07 -41.56
N ARG A 206 40.51 10.07 -42.01
CA ARG A 206 40.75 10.75 -43.30
C ARG A 206 42.07 11.51 -43.30
N LEU A 207 42.42 12.19 -42.21
CA LEU A 207 43.71 12.88 -42.04
C LEU A 207 44.89 11.90 -41.95
N GLU A 208 44.70 10.74 -41.33
CA GLU A 208 45.71 9.68 -41.24
C GLU A 208 46.01 9.08 -42.64
N CYS A 209 44.98 8.76 -43.43
CA CYS A 209 45.14 8.34 -44.82
C CYS A 209 45.73 9.44 -45.71
N GLY A 210 45.28 10.70 -45.57
CA GLY A 210 45.82 11.85 -46.31
C GLY A 210 47.30 12.13 -45.98
N SER A 211 47.70 11.92 -44.73
CA SER A 211 49.10 12.03 -44.29
C SER A 211 49.97 10.91 -44.86
N LYS A 212 49.41 9.72 -45.05
CA LYS A 212 50.10 8.60 -45.72
C LYS A 212 50.33 8.89 -47.21
N ILE A 213 49.34 9.48 -47.89
CA ILE A 213 49.45 9.91 -49.30
C ILE A 213 50.49 11.04 -49.45
N ARG A 214 50.45 12.08 -48.61
CA ARG A 214 51.44 13.17 -48.67
C ARG A 214 52.87 12.68 -48.39
N ARG A 215 53.07 11.70 -47.52
CA ARG A 215 54.40 11.12 -47.24
C ARG A 215 54.97 10.32 -48.43
N VAL A 216 54.11 9.75 -49.28
CA VAL A 216 54.55 9.10 -50.53
C VAL A 216 54.94 10.14 -51.57
N VAL A 217 54.17 11.23 -51.70
CA VAL A 217 54.46 12.31 -52.67
C VAL A 217 55.76 13.06 -52.35
N VAL A 218 56.03 13.35 -51.06
CA VAL A 218 57.28 14.03 -50.65
C VAL A 218 58.52 13.13 -50.76
N HIS A 219 58.36 11.82 -50.96
CA HIS A 219 59.49 10.89 -51.18
C HIS A 219 59.82 10.69 -52.68
N TRP A 220 59.01 11.26 -53.59
CA TRP A 220 59.13 11.12 -55.05
C TRP A 220 59.40 12.47 -55.75
N PHE A 221 59.96 13.44 -55.02
CA PHE A 221 60.41 14.74 -55.51
C PHE A 221 61.78 15.08 -54.92
#